data_AF-A0A1R1X0F0-F1
#
_entry.id   AF-A0A1R1X0F0-F1
#
_cell.length_a   1.000
_cell.length_b   1.000
_cell.length_c   1.000
_cell.angle_alpha   90.00
_cell.angle_beta   90.00
_cell.angle_gamma   90.00
#
_symmetry.space_group_name_H-M   'P 1'
#
loop_
_entity.id
_entity.type
_entity.pdbx_description
1 polymer ?
#
loop_
_entity_poly.entity_id
_entity_poly.type
_entity_poly.pdbx_seq_one_letter_code
_entity_poly.pdbx_strand_id
1 'polypeptide(L)'
;MERPRKKGAKYTGKDIMPDEIITQVDFDYDKKRDRWIGYDPKQHLDLIEEWEQIEQARKKRKAEELDKAIASGTVEDIEKQLGSSDEENGDEDKYAERTDMPGQKIDLSSRTTIRNLRIREDTAKYLRNLDLDSAYYDPKTRSMRENPHTGKDPNELAYAGDNFVRATGDAPEITKMQLFAWEAESRGNSSIHLQANPTESVLLKKKFESKKKELKSSIKESILDKYGGKEHLVKPENVNLYQSENYVEYNRYGKVVSGAEIVKRKSRYEEDVYLNNHTSIFGSFWKEGKWGYKCCQQLVKNSYCIPIKKN
;
A
#
# COMPACT_ATOMS: atom_id res chain seq x y z
N MET A 1 6.04 0.58 72.28
CA MET A 1 6.22 1.31 73.56
C MET A 1 4.93 1.39 74.38
N GLU A 2 4.94 0.96 75.64
CA GLU A 2 3.74 0.91 76.50
C GLU A 2 3.67 1.99 77.57
N ARG A 3 2.44 2.26 78.04
CA ARG A 3 2.17 3.15 79.16
C ARG A 3 2.77 2.59 80.46
N PRO A 4 3.40 3.43 81.32
CA PRO A 4 3.96 2.98 82.59
C PRO A 4 2.92 2.30 83.50
N ARG A 5 3.23 1.08 83.96
CA ARG A 5 2.33 0.26 84.80
C ARG A 5 2.55 0.56 86.29
N LYS A 6 1.48 0.52 87.09
CA LYS A 6 1.53 0.70 88.57
C LYS A 6 2.37 -0.39 89.27
N LYS A 7 2.33 -1.63 88.76
CA LYS A 7 3.26 -2.71 89.11
C LYS A 7 3.89 -3.19 87.81
N GLY A 8 5.22 -3.14 87.72
CA GLY A 8 5.94 -3.46 86.48
C GLY A 8 5.92 -4.95 86.13
N ALA A 9 6.02 -5.25 84.84
CA ALA A 9 6.08 -6.61 84.30
C ALA A 9 7.24 -7.45 84.90
N LYS A 10 8.33 -6.78 85.32
CA LYS A 10 9.45 -7.39 86.07
C LYS A 10 9.00 -8.15 87.33
N TYR A 11 7.96 -7.66 88.03
CA TYR A 11 7.49 -8.23 89.29
C TYR A 11 6.24 -9.10 89.14
N THR A 12 5.42 -8.84 88.12
CA THR A 12 4.15 -9.55 87.92
C THR A 12 4.24 -10.68 86.90
N GLY A 13 5.22 -10.64 85.99
CA GLY A 13 5.38 -11.64 84.92
C GLY A 13 4.20 -11.73 83.93
N LYS A 14 3.26 -10.79 83.98
CA LYS A 14 2.04 -10.77 83.17
C LYS A 14 2.15 -9.74 82.04
N ASP A 15 1.52 -10.04 80.91
CA ASP A 15 1.49 -9.22 79.69
C ASP A 15 2.89 -8.83 79.22
N ILE A 16 3.72 -9.83 78.89
CA ILE A 16 5.04 -9.64 78.26
C ILE A 16 4.80 -9.31 76.78
N MET A 17 5.29 -8.16 76.35
CA MET A 17 5.16 -7.72 74.97
C MET A 17 6.21 -8.39 74.07
N PRO A 18 5.92 -8.56 72.77
CA PRO A 18 6.90 -9.04 71.81
C PRO A 18 8.07 -8.05 71.68
N ASP A 19 9.25 -8.59 71.40
CA ASP A 19 10.45 -7.79 71.20
C ASP A 19 10.37 -6.96 69.92
N GLU A 20 10.92 -5.74 69.96
CA GLU A 20 10.96 -4.83 68.82
C GLU A 20 12.10 -5.20 67.87
N ILE A 21 11.87 -5.08 66.56
CA ILE A 21 12.89 -5.36 65.54
C ILE A 21 13.73 -4.10 65.34
N ILE A 22 15.01 -4.16 65.70
CA ILE A 22 15.94 -3.04 65.51
C ILE A 22 16.55 -3.15 64.12
N THR A 23 16.17 -2.25 63.21
CA THR A 23 16.77 -2.16 61.88
C THR A 23 17.76 -1.01 61.81
N GLN A 24 19.04 -1.32 61.62
CA GLN A 24 20.06 -0.33 61.25
C GLN A 24 20.17 -0.30 59.73
N VAL A 25 19.80 0.83 59.14
CA VAL A 25 19.85 1.03 57.69
C VAL A 25 20.65 2.29 57.41
N ASP A 26 21.68 2.14 56.58
CA ASP A 26 22.42 3.27 56.06
C ASP A 26 21.57 3.97 55.00
N PHE A 27 21.31 5.25 55.23
CA PHE A 27 20.49 6.09 54.36
C PHE A 27 21.32 7.24 53.80
N ASP A 28 21.23 7.44 52.48
CA ASP A 28 21.71 8.65 51.80
C ASP A 28 20.83 9.87 52.15
N TYR A 29 21.24 11.08 51.73
CA TYR A 29 20.53 12.32 52.04
C TYR A 29 19.06 12.30 51.57
N ASP A 30 18.82 11.92 50.31
CA ASP A 30 17.47 11.85 49.76
C ASP A 30 16.65 10.77 50.45
N LYS A 31 17.27 9.61 50.73
CA LYS A 31 16.61 8.48 51.38
C LYS A 31 16.26 8.75 52.85
N LYS A 32 16.93 9.66 53.55
CA LYS A 32 16.54 10.11 54.91
C LYS A 32 15.34 11.05 54.90
N ARG A 33 15.11 11.73 53.78
CA ARG A 33 14.11 12.80 53.63
C ARG A 33 12.95 12.37 52.75
N ASP A 34 13.03 11.18 52.17
CA ASP A 34 11.96 10.62 51.38
C ASP A 34 10.71 10.47 52.26
N ARG A 35 9.64 11.12 51.85
CA ARG A 35 8.35 11.11 52.56
C ARG A 35 7.70 9.73 52.50
N TRP A 36 8.07 8.92 51.51
CA TRP A 36 7.49 7.61 51.25
C TRP A 36 8.31 6.46 51.85
N ILE A 37 9.25 6.75 52.77
CA ILE A 37 9.94 5.71 53.53
C ILE A 37 8.90 4.89 54.31
N GLY A 38 8.91 3.57 54.12
CA GLY A 38 7.97 2.66 54.76
C GLY A 38 6.59 2.60 54.10
N TYR A 39 6.43 3.15 52.90
CA TYR A 39 5.22 2.99 52.11
C TYR A 39 5.01 1.51 51.72
N ASP A 40 3.85 0.95 52.05
CA ASP A 40 3.43 -0.37 51.58
C ASP A 40 2.71 -0.22 50.24
N PRO A 41 3.19 -0.83 49.14
CA PRO A 41 2.54 -0.76 47.84
C PRO A 41 1.07 -1.21 47.85
N LYS A 42 0.65 -2.04 48.82
CA LYS A 42 -0.75 -2.47 48.96
C LYS A 42 -1.70 -1.32 49.32
N GLN A 43 -1.22 -0.29 50.01
CA GLN A 43 -2.04 0.90 50.33
C GLN A 43 -2.49 1.65 49.07
N HIS A 44 -1.82 1.43 47.93
CA HIS A 44 -2.27 1.98 46.65
C HIS A 44 -3.59 1.37 46.17
N LEU A 45 -3.96 0.17 46.65
CA LEU A 45 -5.23 -0.48 46.29
C LEU A 45 -6.42 0.32 46.82
N ASP A 46 -6.35 0.83 48.06
CA ASP A 46 -7.40 1.66 48.65
C ASP A 46 -7.71 2.89 47.77
N LEU A 47 -6.66 3.52 47.21
CA LEU A 47 -6.81 4.64 46.28
C LEU A 47 -7.52 4.22 44.99
N ILE A 48 -7.20 3.03 44.46
CA ILE A 48 -7.87 2.48 43.27
C ILE A 48 -9.36 2.25 43.56
N GLU A 49 -9.69 1.68 44.72
CA GLU A 49 -11.09 1.46 45.14
C GLU A 49 -11.86 2.78 45.25
N GLU A 50 -11.25 3.84 45.80
CA GLU A 50 -11.85 5.18 45.83
C GLU A 50 -12.13 5.71 44.42
N TRP A 51 -11.18 5.54 43.48
CA TRP A 51 -11.37 5.95 42.08
C TRP A 51 -12.46 5.15 41.38
N GLU A 52 -12.56 3.85 41.63
CA GLU A 52 -13.64 3.00 41.10
C GLU A 52 -15.01 3.49 41.57
N GLN A 53 -15.15 3.85 42.85
CA GLN A 53 -16.39 4.42 43.38
C GLN A 53 -16.75 5.76 42.71
N ILE A 54 -15.75 6.62 42.48
CA ILE A 54 -15.94 7.89 41.77
C ILE A 54 -16.38 7.65 40.32
N GLU A 55 -15.79 6.70 39.61
CA GLU A 55 -16.18 6.36 38.24
C GLU A 55 -17.61 5.79 38.17
N GLN A 56 -17.98 4.93 39.11
CA GLN A 56 -19.36 4.42 39.23
C GLN A 56 -20.36 5.56 39.45
N ALA A 57 -20.04 6.53 40.31
CA ALA A 57 -20.86 7.70 40.53
C ALA A 57 -20.97 8.57 39.26
N ARG A 58 -19.87 8.80 38.53
CA ARG A 58 -19.88 9.52 37.24
C ARG A 58 -20.74 8.81 36.20
N LYS A 59 -20.66 7.48 36.13
CA LYS A 59 -21.46 6.67 35.20
C LYS A 59 -22.95 6.77 35.51
N LYS A 60 -23.33 6.67 36.79
CA LYS A 60 -24.72 6.87 37.25
C LYS A 60 -25.22 8.27 36.90
N ARG A 61 -24.43 9.31 37.17
CA ARG A 61 -24.81 10.70 36.84
C ARG A 61 -25.03 10.91 35.35
N LYS A 62 -24.14 10.36 34.49
CA LYS A 62 -24.31 10.41 33.03
C LYS A 62 -25.57 9.65 32.56
N ALA A 63 -25.88 8.50 33.17
CA ALA A 63 -27.11 7.77 32.85
C ALA A 63 -28.36 8.57 33.22
N GLU A 64 -28.39 9.17 34.41
CA GLU A 64 -29.50 10.04 34.84
C GLU A 64 -29.66 11.29 33.95
N GLU A 65 -28.56 11.88 33.49
CA GLU A 65 -28.58 13.01 32.55
C GLU A 65 -29.19 12.59 31.20
N LEU A 66 -28.83 11.41 30.71
CA LEU A 66 -29.33 10.84 29.46
C LEU A 66 -30.81 10.45 29.57
N ASP A 67 -31.23 9.84 30.68
CA ASP A 67 -32.63 9.52 30.96
C ASP A 67 -33.49 10.81 31.03
N LYS A 68 -32.96 11.88 31.63
CA LYS A 68 -33.62 13.20 31.64
C LYS A 68 -33.72 13.81 30.24
N ALA A 69 -32.68 13.68 29.41
CA ALA A 69 -32.68 14.14 28.02
C ALA A 69 -33.71 13.39 27.15
N ILE A 70 -33.83 12.07 27.35
CA ILE A 70 -34.88 11.25 26.72
C ILE A 70 -36.27 11.71 27.18
N ALA A 71 -36.44 11.97 28.49
CA ALA A 71 -37.72 12.44 29.03
C ALA A 71 -38.10 13.86 28.56
N SER A 72 -37.13 14.75 28.29
CA SER A 72 -37.39 16.09 27.75
C SER A 72 -37.66 16.13 26.25
N GLY A 73 -37.39 15.04 25.51
CA GLY A 73 -37.78 14.88 24.11
C GLY A 73 -36.97 15.72 23.09
N THR A 74 -35.82 16.27 23.48
CA THR A 74 -34.93 17.01 22.57
C THR A 74 -33.96 16.07 21.88
N VAL A 75 -34.32 15.62 20.67
CA VAL A 75 -33.53 14.66 19.86
C VAL A 75 -32.10 15.15 19.60
N GLU A 76 -31.88 16.46 19.48
CA GLU A 76 -30.57 17.09 19.25
C GLU A 76 -29.60 16.97 20.44
N ASP A 77 -30.11 16.95 21.68
CA ASP A 77 -29.28 16.79 22.89
C ASP A 77 -28.89 15.32 23.11
N ILE A 78 -29.78 14.40 22.71
CA ILE A 78 -29.53 12.96 22.75
C ILE A 78 -28.42 12.60 21.76
N GLU A 79 -28.47 13.09 20.51
CA GLU A 79 -27.40 12.85 19.51
C GLU A 79 -26.06 13.48 19.91
N LYS A 80 -26.04 14.67 20.53
CA LYS A 80 -24.79 15.27 21.05
C LYS A 80 -24.15 14.47 22.19
N GLN A 81 -24.96 13.84 23.05
CA GLN A 81 -24.46 13.05 24.19
C GLN A 81 -24.16 11.58 23.83
N LEU A 82 -24.94 10.96 22.92
CA LEU A 82 -24.72 9.59 22.44
C LEU A 82 -23.65 9.53 21.33
N GLY A 83 -23.55 10.54 20.46
CA GLY A 83 -22.65 10.66 19.31
C GLY A 83 -21.18 10.94 19.68
N SER A 84 -20.75 10.43 20.84
CA SER A 84 -19.37 10.48 21.31
C SER A 84 -18.59 9.21 20.94
N SER A 85 -19.20 8.21 20.28
CA SER A 85 -18.50 6.96 19.94
C SER A 85 -18.34 6.62 18.46
N ASP A 86 -19.02 7.24 17.50
CA ASP A 86 -18.75 6.95 16.08
C ASP A 86 -19.46 7.96 15.17
N GLU A 87 -18.74 8.94 14.63
CA GLU A 87 -18.94 9.44 13.26
C GLU A 87 -17.89 10.52 12.92
N GLU A 88 -17.08 10.15 11.93
CA GLU A 88 -16.01 10.90 11.28
C GLU A 88 -16.56 12.08 10.44
N ASN A 89 -17.13 13.09 11.07
CA ASN A 89 -17.43 14.36 10.38
C ASN A 89 -16.67 15.52 11.03
N GLY A 90 -15.42 15.69 10.60
CA GLY A 90 -14.98 16.96 9.99
C GLY A 90 -14.75 18.21 10.83
N ASP A 91 -14.76 18.18 12.17
CA ASP A 91 -14.38 19.36 12.97
C ASP A 91 -13.11 19.13 13.81
N GLU A 92 -12.00 19.64 13.29
CA GLU A 92 -10.66 19.73 13.89
C GLU A 92 -10.65 20.42 15.27
N ASP A 93 -11.71 21.14 15.61
CA ASP A 93 -11.88 21.83 16.89
C ASP A 93 -12.25 20.91 18.07
N LYS A 94 -12.71 19.67 17.81
CA LYS A 94 -13.14 18.72 18.86
C LYS A 94 -11.97 18.11 19.65
N TYR A 95 -10.76 18.10 19.10
CA TYR A 95 -9.57 17.58 19.80
C TYR A 95 -9.12 18.49 20.97
N ALA A 96 -9.45 19.78 20.92
CA ALA A 96 -9.15 20.70 22.01
C ALA A 96 -10.09 20.51 23.21
N GLU A 97 -11.29 19.96 23.02
CA GLU A 97 -12.34 19.93 24.06
C GLU A 97 -12.30 18.65 24.92
N ARG A 98 -11.76 17.53 24.42
CA ARG A 98 -11.69 16.26 25.17
C ARG A 98 -10.50 16.12 26.12
N THR A 99 -9.62 17.11 26.22
CA THR A 99 -8.41 17.04 27.06
C THR A 99 -8.61 17.63 28.46
N ASP A 100 -9.81 17.45 29.04
CA ASP A 100 -10.10 17.93 30.38
C ASP A 100 -9.55 16.93 31.43
N MET A 101 -8.22 17.00 31.63
CA MET A 101 -7.55 16.27 32.70
C MET A 101 -7.92 16.95 34.02
N PRO A 102 -8.51 16.23 35.00
CA PRO A 102 -8.95 16.86 36.25
C PRO A 102 -7.74 17.40 37.02
N GLY A 103 -7.67 18.73 37.17
CA GLY A 103 -6.66 19.40 38.02
C GLY A 103 -5.99 20.64 37.42
N GLN A 104 -6.14 20.92 36.12
CA GLN A 104 -5.67 22.19 35.53
C GLN A 104 -6.86 23.15 35.37
N LYS A 105 -6.79 24.32 36.00
CA LYS A 105 -7.70 25.43 35.67
C LYS A 105 -7.27 25.98 34.30
N ILE A 106 -8.00 25.59 33.26
CA ILE A 106 -7.73 26.02 31.89
C ILE A 106 -8.54 27.29 31.63
N ASP A 107 -7.86 28.42 31.46
CA ASP A 107 -8.48 29.71 31.15
C ASP A 107 -8.83 29.77 29.65
N LEU A 108 -10.12 29.67 29.30
CA LEU A 108 -10.59 29.54 27.92
C LEU A 108 -10.25 30.75 27.02
N SER A 109 -9.93 31.91 27.59
CA SER A 109 -9.66 33.14 26.83
C SER A 109 -8.24 33.23 26.24
N SER A 110 -7.29 32.44 26.76
CA SER A 110 -5.89 32.42 26.29
C SER A 110 -5.56 31.20 25.41
N ARG A 111 -6.54 30.34 25.15
CA ARG A 111 -6.37 29.00 24.57
C ARG A 111 -6.20 28.97 23.04
N THR A 112 -6.39 30.06 22.31
CA THR A 112 -6.34 30.00 20.84
C THR A 112 -4.92 30.06 20.27
N THR A 113 -3.92 30.51 21.05
CA THR A 113 -2.62 30.92 20.47
C THR A 113 -1.43 30.02 20.81
N ILE A 114 -1.58 29.03 21.71
CA ILE A 114 -0.49 28.09 22.05
C ILE A 114 -0.89 26.68 21.62
N ARG A 115 -0.96 26.45 20.30
CA ARG A 115 -0.99 25.08 19.77
C ARG A 115 0.42 24.50 19.88
N ASN A 116 0.53 23.25 20.32
CA ASN A 116 1.79 22.53 20.24
C ASN A 116 2.18 22.41 18.76
N LEU A 117 3.34 22.96 18.39
CA LEU A 117 3.83 22.98 17.00
C LEU A 117 4.24 21.59 16.48
N ARG A 118 4.36 20.60 17.39
CA ARG A 118 4.67 19.22 17.02
C ARG A 118 3.40 18.53 16.52
N ILE A 119 3.44 18.10 15.27
CA ILE A 119 2.48 17.20 14.63
C ILE A 119 2.50 15.85 15.36
N ARG A 120 1.34 15.32 15.75
CA ARG A 120 1.26 14.09 16.58
C ARG A 120 1.31 12.82 15.72
N GLU A 121 0.93 12.94 14.47
CA GLU A 121 0.89 11.91 13.44
C GLU A 121 2.30 11.49 13.02
N ASP A 122 3.25 12.44 13.05
CA ASP A 122 4.64 12.21 12.67
C ASP A 122 5.46 11.64 13.85
N THR A 123 5.77 10.35 13.75
CA THR A 123 6.65 9.67 14.72
C THR A 123 8.10 10.17 14.61
N ALA A 124 8.70 10.51 15.75
CA ALA A 124 10.11 10.89 15.79
C ALA A 124 11.01 9.71 15.38
N LYS A 125 12.11 9.98 14.67
CA LYS A 125 12.99 8.94 14.11
C LYS A 125 13.45 7.91 15.15
N TYR A 126 13.87 8.37 16.33
CA TYR A 126 14.37 7.52 17.44
C TYR A 126 13.28 6.75 18.20
N LEU A 127 11.99 7.03 17.95
CA LEU A 127 10.87 6.28 18.54
C LEU A 127 10.35 5.19 17.60
N ARG A 128 10.91 5.08 16.40
CA ARG A 128 10.50 4.06 15.42
C ARG A 128 10.89 2.67 15.87
N ASN A 129 12.08 2.53 16.46
CA ASN A 129 12.53 1.33 17.14
C ASN A 129 13.12 1.71 18.50
N LEU A 130 12.64 1.09 19.58
CA LEU A 130 13.07 1.35 20.95
C LEU A 130 14.23 0.44 21.38
N ASP A 131 14.61 -0.53 20.54
CA ASP A 131 15.77 -1.37 20.79
C ASP A 131 17.04 -0.53 20.80
N LEU A 132 17.90 -0.75 21.80
CA LEU A 132 19.15 0.00 21.97
C LEU A 132 20.14 -0.25 20.83
N ASP A 133 20.13 -1.45 20.25
CA ASP A 133 21.00 -1.88 19.14
C ASP A 133 20.41 -1.56 17.75
N SER A 134 19.37 -0.72 17.71
CA SER A 134 18.78 -0.27 16.45
C SER A 134 19.67 0.79 15.75
N ALA A 135 19.10 1.54 14.81
CA ALA A 135 19.84 2.56 14.08
C ALA A 135 20.19 3.76 14.98
N TYR A 136 21.46 4.17 14.94
CA TYR A 136 21.92 5.36 15.66
C TYR A 136 21.23 6.64 15.18
N TYR A 137 20.66 7.40 16.12
CA TYR A 137 20.12 8.73 15.91
C TYR A 137 21.04 9.79 16.52
N ASP A 138 21.50 10.73 15.70
CA ASP A 138 22.25 11.89 16.17
C ASP A 138 21.26 13.01 16.57
N PRO A 139 21.10 13.32 17.87
CA PRO A 139 20.14 14.33 18.33
C PRO A 139 20.54 15.77 17.96
N LYS A 140 21.83 16.00 17.65
CA LYS A 140 22.32 17.34 17.29
C LYS A 140 21.88 17.73 15.89
N THR A 141 22.14 16.85 14.92
CA THR A 141 21.79 17.04 13.52
C THR A 141 20.39 16.53 13.18
N ARG A 142 19.75 15.79 14.09
CA ARG A 142 18.44 15.14 13.92
C ARG A 142 18.44 14.14 12.74
N SER A 143 19.59 13.55 12.45
CA SER A 143 19.76 12.56 11.38
C SER A 143 19.79 11.13 11.92
N MET A 144 19.17 10.21 11.20
CA MET A 144 19.29 8.77 11.41
C MET A 144 19.74 8.16 10.09
N ARG A 145 20.93 7.56 10.08
CA ARG A 145 21.60 7.18 8.83
C ARG A 145 21.03 5.87 8.28
N GLU A 146 21.06 4.85 9.13
CA GLU A 146 20.61 3.50 8.82
C GLU A 146 19.11 3.33 9.03
N ASN A 147 18.55 2.25 8.49
CA ASN A 147 17.16 1.88 8.69
C ASN A 147 16.96 1.34 10.12
N PRO A 148 16.03 1.89 10.94
CA PRO A 148 15.74 1.38 12.28
C PRO A 148 15.11 -0.02 12.29
N HIS A 149 14.53 -0.47 11.18
CA HIS A 149 13.97 -1.82 11.02
C HIS A 149 14.81 -2.62 10.04
N THR A 150 15.76 -3.40 10.55
CA THR A 150 16.56 -4.31 9.73
C THR A 150 15.71 -5.49 9.23
N GLY A 151 15.90 -5.89 7.97
CA GLY A 151 15.25 -7.08 7.39
C GLY A 151 13.83 -6.90 6.84
N LYS A 152 13.25 -5.70 6.90
CA LYS A 152 11.99 -5.37 6.21
C LYS A 152 12.27 -4.65 4.90
N ASP A 153 11.37 -4.81 3.93
CA ASP A 153 11.51 -4.17 2.63
C ASP A 153 11.44 -2.64 2.74
N PRO A 154 12.46 -1.90 2.24
CA PRO A 154 12.54 -0.44 2.35
C PRO A 154 11.33 0.32 1.79
N ASN A 155 10.63 -0.25 0.80
CA ASN A 155 9.51 0.39 0.12
C ASN A 155 8.19 0.33 0.91
N GLU A 156 8.06 -0.65 1.81
CA GLU A 156 6.86 -0.81 2.65
C GLU A 156 6.94 0.03 3.93
N LEU A 157 8.16 0.44 4.30
CA LEU A 157 8.43 1.22 5.48
C LEU A 157 8.15 2.71 5.23
N ALA A 158 7.45 3.36 6.16
CA ALA A 158 7.29 4.82 6.15
C ALA A 158 8.63 5.58 6.18
N TYR A 159 9.69 4.96 6.70
CA TYR A 159 11.04 5.52 6.69
C TYR A 159 12.09 4.41 6.80
N ALA A 160 12.97 4.37 5.80
CA ALA A 160 14.01 3.36 5.63
C ALA A 160 15.43 3.91 5.86
N GLY A 161 15.56 5.00 6.62
CA GLY A 161 16.85 5.67 6.90
C GLY A 161 17.16 6.83 5.95
N ASP A 162 17.94 7.81 6.42
CA ASP A 162 18.30 8.98 5.61
C ASP A 162 19.23 8.58 4.44
N ASN A 163 20.05 7.54 4.58
CA ASN A 163 20.95 7.08 3.51
C ASN A 163 20.19 6.54 2.29
N PHE A 164 19.08 5.84 2.52
CA PHE A 164 18.22 5.34 1.46
C PHE A 164 17.69 6.50 0.60
N VAL A 165 17.09 7.51 1.25
CA VAL A 165 16.52 8.67 0.55
C VAL A 165 17.61 9.48 -0.17
N ARG A 166 18.80 9.67 0.44
CA ARG A 166 19.91 10.42 -0.17
C ARG A 166 20.39 9.85 -1.50
N ALA A 167 20.30 8.53 -1.70
CA ALA A 167 20.73 7.87 -2.93
C ALA A 167 19.62 7.81 -4.02
N THR A 168 18.39 8.20 -3.68
CA THR A 168 17.23 8.15 -4.59
C THR A 168 17.01 9.46 -5.34
N GLY A 169 16.17 9.43 -6.38
CA GLY A 169 15.81 10.59 -7.20
C GLY A 169 16.90 10.97 -8.21
N ASP A 170 17.17 12.26 -8.33
CA ASP A 170 18.06 12.82 -9.36
C ASP A 170 19.55 12.79 -8.97
N ALA A 171 19.88 12.52 -7.71
CA ALA A 171 21.26 12.38 -7.23
C ALA A 171 22.11 11.40 -8.09
N PRO A 172 21.64 10.18 -8.40
CA PRO A 172 22.35 9.27 -9.32
C PRO A 172 22.45 9.81 -10.75
N GLU A 173 21.53 10.67 -11.20
CA GLU A 173 21.63 11.25 -12.54
C GLU A 173 22.67 12.35 -12.62
N ILE A 174 22.73 13.21 -11.60
CA ILE A 174 23.73 14.28 -11.46
C ILE A 174 25.13 13.66 -11.33
N THR A 175 25.30 12.60 -10.53
CA THR A 175 26.59 11.88 -10.45
C THR A 175 26.98 11.29 -11.80
N LYS A 176 26.05 10.68 -12.55
CA LYS A 176 26.30 10.22 -13.94
C LYS A 176 26.65 11.38 -14.88
N MET A 177 26.02 12.55 -14.74
CA MET A 177 26.38 13.76 -15.52
C MET A 177 27.81 14.18 -15.22
N GLN A 178 28.19 14.18 -13.95
CA GLN A 178 29.52 14.58 -13.50
C GLN A 178 30.60 13.62 -14.00
N LEU A 179 30.34 12.31 -13.94
CA LEU A 179 31.21 11.30 -14.54
C LEU A 179 31.35 11.51 -16.05
N PHE A 180 30.25 11.80 -16.75
CA PHE A 180 30.30 12.11 -18.18
C PHE A 180 31.13 13.35 -18.50
N ALA A 181 31.04 14.40 -17.68
CA ALA A 181 31.85 15.60 -17.83
C ALA A 181 33.34 15.31 -17.65
N TRP A 182 33.73 14.57 -16.59
CA TRP A 182 35.12 14.16 -16.38
C TRP A 182 35.66 13.25 -17.49
N GLU A 183 34.86 12.31 -17.99
CA GLU A 183 35.24 11.50 -19.15
C GLU A 183 35.48 12.36 -20.39
N ALA A 184 34.61 13.34 -20.65
CA ALA A 184 34.74 14.23 -21.80
C ALA A 184 35.96 15.15 -21.68
N GLU A 185 36.23 15.67 -20.47
CA GLU A 185 37.41 16.47 -20.15
C GLU A 185 38.70 15.66 -20.36
N SER A 186 38.73 14.39 -19.90
CA SER A 186 39.88 13.49 -20.12
C SER A 186 40.16 13.22 -21.61
N ARG A 187 39.14 13.35 -22.47
CA ARG A 187 39.24 13.23 -23.93
C ARG A 187 39.52 14.56 -24.63
N GLY A 188 39.73 15.64 -23.88
CA GLY A 188 40.10 16.97 -24.39
C GLY A 188 38.92 17.92 -24.65
N ASN A 189 37.68 17.54 -24.32
CA ASN A 189 36.51 18.41 -24.50
C ASN A 189 36.21 19.18 -23.20
N SER A 190 36.91 20.30 -22.98
CA SER A 190 36.72 21.14 -21.79
C SER A 190 35.45 22.01 -21.79
N SER A 191 34.66 22.00 -22.86
CA SER A 191 33.39 22.75 -22.91
C SER A 191 32.28 22.13 -22.05
N ILE A 192 32.42 20.84 -21.70
CA ILE A 192 31.43 20.10 -20.90
C ILE A 192 31.81 20.25 -19.43
N HIS A 193 31.07 21.07 -18.71
CA HIS A 193 31.24 21.24 -17.28
C HIS A 193 29.88 21.38 -16.60
N LEU A 194 29.64 20.57 -15.56
CA LEU A 194 28.34 20.50 -14.89
C LEU A 194 27.93 21.83 -14.25
N GLN A 195 28.84 22.49 -13.53
CA GLN A 195 28.55 23.75 -12.83
C GLN A 195 28.64 24.99 -13.74
N ALA A 196 29.62 25.07 -14.65
CA ALA A 196 29.80 26.24 -15.52
C ALA A 196 28.76 26.27 -16.66
N ASN A 197 28.61 25.16 -17.40
CA ASN A 197 27.71 25.06 -18.56
C ASN A 197 26.73 23.87 -18.40
N PRO A 198 25.79 23.92 -17.43
CA PRO A 198 24.90 22.80 -17.12
C PRO A 198 24.00 22.41 -18.29
N THR A 199 23.39 23.38 -18.97
CA THR A 199 22.42 23.14 -20.05
C THR A 199 23.08 22.51 -21.27
N GLU A 200 24.24 23.02 -21.68
CA GLU A 200 25.05 22.46 -22.77
C GLU A 200 25.46 21.03 -22.44
N SER A 201 25.96 20.79 -21.22
CA SER A 201 26.38 19.46 -20.75
C SER A 201 25.21 18.46 -20.81
N VAL A 202 24.01 18.86 -20.38
CA VAL A 202 22.80 18.03 -20.45
C VAL A 202 22.40 17.73 -21.90
N LEU A 203 22.44 18.72 -22.80
CA LEU A 203 22.14 18.50 -24.22
C LEU A 203 23.15 17.56 -24.88
N LEU A 204 24.42 17.71 -24.56
CA LEU A 204 25.48 16.84 -25.07
C LEU A 204 25.35 15.41 -24.53
N LYS A 205 24.99 15.23 -23.25
CA LYS A 205 24.69 13.89 -22.72
C LYS A 205 23.48 13.27 -23.39
N LYS A 206 22.39 14.01 -23.63
CA LYS A 206 21.22 13.50 -24.37
C LYS A 206 21.60 13.03 -25.78
N LYS A 207 22.41 13.83 -26.50
CA LYS A 207 22.96 13.46 -27.82
C LYS A 207 23.89 12.25 -27.73
N PHE A 208 24.67 12.12 -26.66
CA PHE A 208 25.52 10.97 -26.42
C PHE A 208 24.70 9.70 -26.14
N GLU A 209 23.62 9.80 -25.37
CA GLU A 209 22.72 8.68 -25.07
C GLU A 209 21.98 8.18 -26.32
N SER A 210 21.53 9.07 -27.21
CA SER A 210 20.93 8.66 -28.49
C SER A 210 21.93 7.92 -29.36
N LYS A 211 23.14 8.46 -29.54
CA LYS A 211 24.23 7.82 -30.28
C LYS A 211 24.66 6.49 -29.63
N LYS A 212 24.68 6.41 -28.30
CA LYS A 212 24.99 5.17 -27.57
C LYS A 212 23.94 4.09 -27.81
N LYS A 213 22.66 4.45 -27.93
CA LYS A 213 21.59 3.50 -28.29
C LYS A 213 21.76 2.99 -29.72
N GLU A 214 22.04 3.87 -30.67
CA GLU A 214 22.31 3.52 -32.08
C GLU A 214 23.54 2.61 -32.22
N LEU A 215 24.62 2.90 -31.48
CA LEU A 215 25.81 2.06 -31.44
C LEU A 215 25.52 0.69 -30.80
N LYS A 216 24.67 0.63 -29.77
CA LYS A 216 24.27 -0.65 -29.17
C LYS A 216 23.43 -1.50 -30.13
N SER A 217 22.53 -0.90 -30.90
CA SER A 217 21.74 -1.63 -31.90
C SER A 217 22.63 -2.12 -33.03
N SER A 218 23.56 -1.30 -33.54
CA SER A 218 24.49 -1.74 -34.59
C SER A 218 25.43 -2.85 -34.11
N ILE A 219 25.92 -2.78 -32.86
CA ILE A 219 26.70 -3.87 -32.26
C ILE A 219 25.84 -5.13 -32.17
N LYS A 220 24.59 -5.03 -31.70
CA LYS A 220 23.67 -6.18 -31.61
C LYS A 220 23.43 -6.82 -32.97
N GLU A 221 23.18 -6.03 -34.01
CA GLU A 221 23.04 -6.50 -35.39
C GLU A 221 24.31 -7.19 -35.88
N SER A 222 25.48 -6.58 -35.68
CA SER A 222 26.77 -7.16 -36.09
C SER A 222 27.09 -8.48 -35.40
N ILE A 223 26.70 -8.65 -34.13
CA ILE A 223 26.85 -9.90 -33.39
C ILE A 223 25.92 -10.95 -33.98
N LEU A 224 24.68 -10.59 -34.24
CA LEU A 224 23.66 -11.49 -34.72
C LEU A 224 23.87 -11.91 -36.19
N ASP A 225 24.55 -11.09 -37.00
CA ASP A 225 25.02 -11.47 -38.34
C ASP A 225 26.22 -12.43 -38.28
N LYS A 226 27.11 -12.28 -37.30
CA LYS A 226 28.29 -13.16 -37.13
C LYS A 226 27.94 -14.54 -36.57
N TYR A 227 27.04 -14.57 -35.59
CA TYR A 227 26.74 -15.78 -34.83
C TYR A 227 25.37 -16.41 -35.17
N GLY A 228 24.55 -15.75 -36.01
CA GLY A 228 23.21 -16.24 -36.34
C GLY A 228 22.21 -16.08 -35.19
N GLY A 229 21.01 -16.65 -35.33
CA GLY A 229 19.97 -16.63 -34.28
C GLY A 229 18.81 -15.64 -34.49
N LYS A 230 18.69 -15.02 -35.68
CA LYS A 230 17.52 -14.23 -36.10
C LYS A 230 16.21 -14.98 -35.90
N GLU A 231 16.21 -16.28 -36.16
CA GLU A 231 15.05 -17.17 -36.11
C GLU A 231 14.46 -17.32 -34.71
N HIS A 232 15.27 -17.26 -33.65
CA HIS A 232 14.81 -17.36 -32.26
C HIS A 232 14.33 -16.03 -31.68
N LEU A 233 14.56 -14.92 -32.38
CA LEU A 233 14.13 -13.58 -31.95
C LEU A 233 12.70 -13.27 -32.44
N VAL A 234 12.25 -13.96 -33.49
CA VAL A 234 10.86 -13.92 -33.93
C VAL A 234 10.04 -14.71 -32.92
N LYS A 235 9.31 -14.00 -32.03
CA LYS A 235 8.28 -14.63 -31.22
C LYS A 235 7.31 -15.30 -32.20
N PRO A 236 7.09 -16.62 -32.15
CA PRO A 236 6.15 -17.26 -33.07
C PRO A 236 4.79 -16.57 -32.92
N GLU A 237 4.14 -16.28 -34.05
CA GLU A 237 2.76 -15.79 -34.06
C GLU A 237 1.95 -16.71 -33.17
N ASN A 238 1.26 -16.11 -32.19
CA ASN A 238 0.63 -16.78 -31.06
C ASN A 238 0.15 -18.19 -31.42
N VAL A 239 0.98 -19.20 -31.12
CA VAL A 239 0.51 -20.56 -30.98
C VAL A 239 -0.27 -20.52 -29.68
N ASN A 240 -1.49 -20.01 -29.76
CA ASN A 240 -2.47 -20.26 -28.74
C ASN A 240 -2.55 -21.78 -28.67
N LEU A 241 -1.95 -22.38 -27.66
CA LEU A 241 -2.26 -23.74 -27.25
C LEU A 241 -3.70 -23.72 -26.71
N TYR A 242 -4.67 -23.44 -27.59
CA TYR A 242 -6.06 -23.76 -27.31
C TYR A 242 -6.13 -25.28 -27.35
N GLN A 243 -6.19 -25.89 -26.16
CA GLN A 243 -6.81 -27.20 -26.03
C GLN A 243 -8.27 -27.03 -26.46
N SER A 244 -8.62 -27.48 -27.66
CA SER A 244 -10.02 -27.59 -28.04
C SER A 244 -10.61 -28.82 -27.33
N GLU A 245 -11.04 -28.64 -26.09
CA GLU A 245 -11.82 -29.66 -25.38
C GLU A 245 -13.26 -29.68 -25.93
N ASN A 246 -13.41 -30.19 -27.15
CA ASN A 246 -14.73 -30.54 -27.67
C ASN A 246 -15.20 -31.79 -26.94
N TYR A 247 -15.98 -31.61 -25.89
CA TYR A 247 -16.56 -32.69 -25.09
C TYR A 247 -17.66 -33.41 -25.89
N VAL A 248 -17.46 -34.72 -26.14
CA VAL A 248 -18.38 -35.59 -26.87
C VAL A 248 -18.84 -36.72 -25.96
N GLU A 249 -20.13 -36.77 -25.64
CA GLU A 249 -20.68 -37.84 -24.81
C GLU A 249 -21.17 -39.00 -25.68
N TYR A 250 -20.75 -40.22 -25.38
CA TYR A 250 -21.21 -41.43 -26.03
C TYR A 250 -22.20 -42.18 -25.13
N ASN A 251 -23.27 -42.72 -25.72
CA ASN A 251 -24.11 -43.68 -25.03
C ASN A 251 -23.39 -45.04 -24.91
N ARG A 252 -23.99 -45.94 -24.11
CA ARG A 252 -23.54 -47.32 -23.87
C ARG A 252 -23.34 -48.17 -25.15
N TYR A 253 -23.98 -47.76 -26.25
CA TYR A 253 -23.94 -48.39 -27.56
C TYR A 253 -23.01 -47.67 -28.55
N GLY A 254 -22.21 -46.68 -28.09
CA GLY A 254 -21.23 -45.96 -28.89
C GLY A 254 -21.77 -44.85 -29.79
N LYS A 255 -23.04 -44.43 -29.64
CA LYS A 255 -23.59 -43.29 -30.39
C LYS A 255 -23.44 -41.99 -29.62
N VAL A 256 -23.05 -40.92 -30.30
CA VAL A 256 -22.88 -39.58 -29.71
C VAL A 256 -24.25 -39.01 -29.29
N VAL A 257 -24.35 -38.57 -28.03
CA VAL A 257 -25.57 -37.99 -27.43
C VAL A 257 -25.46 -36.47 -27.31
N SER A 258 -24.29 -35.95 -26.97
CA SER A 258 -24.02 -34.53 -26.79
C SER A 258 -22.66 -34.16 -27.39
N GLY A 259 -22.54 -32.96 -27.95
CA GLY A 259 -21.29 -32.46 -28.57
C GLY A 259 -21.09 -32.79 -30.05
N ALA A 260 -22.07 -33.44 -30.73
CA ALA A 260 -22.02 -33.58 -32.18
C ALA A 260 -22.36 -32.24 -32.87
N GLU A 261 -21.52 -31.79 -33.80
CA GLU A 261 -21.84 -30.66 -34.66
C GLU A 261 -23.13 -30.93 -35.45
N ILE A 262 -24.07 -30.00 -35.40
CA ILE A 262 -25.34 -30.11 -36.11
C ILE A 262 -25.04 -30.08 -37.62
N VAL A 263 -25.17 -31.23 -38.28
CA VAL A 263 -25.04 -31.32 -39.74
C VAL A 263 -26.13 -30.47 -40.38
N LYS A 264 -25.75 -29.35 -41.02
CA LYS A 264 -26.68 -28.52 -41.79
C LYS A 264 -27.30 -29.37 -42.90
N ARG A 265 -28.64 -29.51 -42.91
CA ARG A 265 -29.34 -30.26 -43.95
C ARG A 265 -29.13 -29.59 -45.29
N LYS A 266 -28.56 -30.31 -46.26
CA LYS A 266 -28.55 -29.91 -47.67
C LYS A 266 -29.96 -30.04 -48.25
N SER A 267 -30.32 -29.20 -49.21
CA SER A 267 -31.62 -29.32 -49.89
C SER A 267 -31.68 -30.58 -50.78
N ARG A 268 -32.89 -30.94 -51.27
CA ARG A 268 -33.11 -32.13 -52.10
C ARG A 268 -32.42 -32.04 -53.48
N TYR A 269 -32.05 -30.85 -53.92
CA TYR A 269 -31.42 -30.60 -55.21
C TYR A 269 -29.91 -30.46 -55.05
N GLU A 270 -29.16 -30.89 -56.05
CA GLU A 270 -27.71 -30.68 -56.07
C GLU A 270 -27.42 -29.18 -56.18
N GLU A 271 -27.00 -28.58 -55.06
CA GLU A 271 -26.53 -27.20 -55.01
C GLU A 271 -25.09 -27.12 -55.55
N ASP A 272 -24.71 -25.98 -56.12
CA ASP A 272 -23.36 -25.69 -56.61
C ASP A 272 -22.82 -26.63 -57.72
N VAL A 273 -23.70 -27.16 -58.57
CA VAL A 273 -23.29 -27.88 -59.79
C VAL A 273 -22.93 -26.88 -60.91
N TYR A 274 -21.64 -26.78 -61.19
CA TYR A 274 -21.10 -25.98 -62.29
C TYR A 274 -20.94 -26.83 -63.56
N LEU A 275 -21.81 -26.60 -64.54
CA LEU A 275 -21.75 -27.28 -65.85
C LEU A 275 -20.75 -26.58 -66.78
N ASN A 276 -20.05 -27.33 -67.63
CA ASN A 276 -19.29 -26.84 -68.78
C ASN A 276 -18.35 -25.63 -68.51
N ASN A 277 -17.54 -25.72 -67.45
CA ASN A 277 -16.55 -24.72 -67.02
C ASN A 277 -17.09 -23.32 -66.67
N HIS A 278 -18.38 -23.21 -66.29
CA HIS A 278 -18.92 -21.98 -65.71
C HIS A 278 -18.52 -21.84 -64.24
N THR A 279 -18.26 -20.62 -63.75
CA THR A 279 -18.01 -20.34 -62.32
C THR A 279 -19.28 -19.96 -61.55
N SER A 280 -20.43 -20.01 -62.22
CA SER A 280 -21.74 -19.66 -61.65
C SER A 280 -22.80 -20.63 -62.14
N ILE A 281 -23.81 -20.88 -61.33
CA ILE A 281 -24.90 -21.83 -61.65
C ILE A 281 -25.85 -21.20 -62.69
N PHE A 282 -26.49 -22.02 -63.51
CA PHE A 282 -27.53 -21.55 -64.43
C PHE A 282 -28.71 -20.97 -63.66
N GLY A 283 -29.13 -19.74 -64.00
CA GLY A 283 -30.14 -18.99 -63.23
C GLY A 283 -29.54 -17.92 -62.31
N SER A 284 -28.21 -17.81 -62.24
CA SER A 284 -27.52 -16.72 -61.52
C SER A 284 -27.59 -15.35 -62.22
N PHE A 285 -28.07 -15.30 -63.47
CA PHE A 285 -28.25 -14.07 -64.25
C PHE A 285 -29.61 -14.04 -64.93
N TRP A 286 -30.22 -12.86 -65.04
CA TRP A 286 -31.53 -12.65 -65.65
C TRP A 286 -31.49 -11.41 -66.55
N LYS A 287 -31.92 -11.56 -67.81
CA LYS A 287 -32.06 -10.44 -68.75
C LYS A 287 -33.20 -10.71 -69.73
N GLU A 288 -34.06 -9.72 -69.96
CA GLU A 288 -35.14 -9.74 -70.97
C GLU A 288 -36.00 -11.02 -70.96
N GLY A 289 -36.39 -11.48 -69.77
CA GLY A 289 -37.29 -12.63 -69.63
C GLY A 289 -36.60 -14.00 -69.71
N LYS A 290 -35.27 -14.06 -69.79
CA LYS A 290 -34.49 -15.30 -69.89
C LYS A 290 -33.45 -15.40 -68.77
N TRP A 291 -33.31 -16.61 -68.22
CA TRP A 291 -32.29 -16.95 -67.24
C TRP A 291 -30.99 -17.36 -67.93
N GLY A 292 -29.85 -17.06 -67.32
CA GLY A 292 -28.53 -17.37 -67.82
C GLY A 292 -27.48 -17.53 -66.73
N TYR A 293 -26.22 -17.65 -67.16
CA TYR A 293 -25.05 -17.72 -66.29
C TYR A 293 -24.49 -16.32 -66.00
N LYS A 294 -24.16 -16.01 -64.74
CA LYS A 294 -23.58 -14.72 -64.35
C LYS A 294 -22.17 -14.50 -64.88
N CYS A 295 -21.36 -15.56 -64.97
CA CYS A 295 -19.96 -15.48 -65.39
C CYS A 295 -19.80 -15.06 -66.86
N CYS A 296 -20.61 -15.62 -67.75
CA CYS A 296 -20.48 -15.46 -69.20
C CYS A 296 -21.72 -14.79 -69.86
N GLN A 297 -22.74 -14.41 -69.06
CA GLN A 297 -24.03 -13.82 -69.49
C GLN A 297 -24.80 -14.58 -70.59
N GLN A 298 -24.41 -15.84 -70.84
CA GLN A 298 -25.08 -16.71 -71.81
C GLN A 298 -26.43 -17.17 -71.25
N LEU A 299 -27.46 -17.16 -72.10
CA LEU A 299 -28.85 -17.49 -71.75
C LEU A 299 -29.24 -18.95 -72.06
N VAL A 300 -28.30 -19.76 -72.57
CA VAL A 300 -28.57 -21.15 -72.98
C VAL A 300 -28.00 -22.12 -71.94
N LYS A 301 -28.87 -22.99 -71.39
CA LYS A 301 -28.47 -24.04 -70.43
C LYS A 301 -27.58 -25.05 -71.17
N ASN A 302 -26.37 -25.30 -70.67
CA ASN A 302 -25.29 -26.14 -71.23
C ASN A 302 -24.36 -25.54 -72.31
N SER A 303 -24.37 -24.23 -72.56
CA SER A 303 -23.29 -23.62 -73.36
C SER A 303 -21.93 -23.72 -72.63
N TYR A 304 -20.82 -23.73 -73.37
CA TYR A 304 -19.48 -23.62 -72.77
C TYR A 304 -19.17 -22.17 -72.39
N CYS A 305 -18.55 -21.94 -71.23
CA CYS A 305 -18.27 -20.57 -70.77
C CYS A 305 -17.23 -19.90 -71.68
N ILE A 306 -17.58 -18.72 -72.18
CA ILE A 306 -16.69 -17.87 -72.97
C ILE A 306 -16.34 -16.65 -72.10
N PRO A 307 -15.07 -16.41 -71.77
CA PRO A 307 -14.69 -15.28 -70.93
C PRO A 307 -15.11 -13.97 -71.59
N ILE A 308 -15.98 -13.20 -70.92
CA ILE A 308 -16.29 -11.83 -71.33
C ILE A 308 -15.04 -11.00 -71.06
N LYS A 309 -14.37 -10.53 -72.11
CA LYS A 309 -13.40 -9.44 -71.96
C LYS A 309 -14.15 -8.24 -71.40
N LYS A 310 -13.90 -7.90 -70.13
CA LYS A 310 -14.30 -6.61 -69.59
C LYS A 310 -13.49 -5.56 -70.36
N ASN A 311 -14.17 -4.77 -71.19
CA ASN A 311 -13.62 -3.48 -71.62
C ASN A 311 -13.62 -2.54 -70.42
#